data_AF-X1SPC3-F1
#
_entry.id   AF-X1SPC3-F1
#
_cell.length_a   1.000
_cell.length_b   1.000
_cell.length_c   1.000
_cell.angle_alpha   90.00
_cell.angle_beta   90.00
_cell.angle_gamma   90.00
#
_symmetry.space_group_name_H-M   'P 1'
#
loop_
_entity.id
_entity.type
_entity.pdbx_description
1 polymer ?
#
loop_
_entity_poly.entity_id
_entity_poly.type
_entity_poly.pdbx_seq_one_letter_code
_entity_poly.pdbx_strand_id
1 'polypeptide(L)'
;MVDPPYRTKNMMPGMVMGWPWGIDTIPSGWHLCDGTMGTPDYRNCFLVGAGDTYNPGDAGGQDSQVHNFTTDGHKHNTISGMDVGPGDTWEPWTTTETDSGTTDPADNRPQYKAMC
;
A
#
# COMPACT_ATOMS: atom_id res chain seq x y z
N MET A 1 23.59 -38.30 -15.55
CA MET A 1 22.31 -37.73 -15.08
C MET A 1 22.34 -37.88 -13.57
N VAL A 2 22.62 -36.81 -12.86
CA VAL A 2 22.77 -36.82 -11.39
C VAL A 2 21.37 -36.67 -10.83
N ASP A 3 20.85 -37.67 -10.12
CA ASP A 3 19.57 -37.54 -9.43
C ASP A 3 19.65 -36.38 -8.41
N PRO A 4 18.72 -35.42 -8.42
CA PRO A 4 18.77 -34.31 -7.47
C PRO A 4 18.63 -34.82 -6.03
N PRO A 5 19.50 -34.41 -5.09
CA PRO A 5 19.59 -35.02 -3.76
C PRO A 5 18.61 -34.39 -2.75
N TYR A 6 17.34 -34.16 -3.12
CA TYR A 6 16.44 -33.43 -2.21
C TYR A 6 14.97 -33.80 -2.28
N ARG A 7 14.62 -35.07 -2.56
CA ARG A 7 13.30 -35.56 -2.11
C ARG A 7 13.32 -35.75 -0.59
N THR A 8 13.41 -34.64 0.14
CA THR A 8 13.38 -34.58 1.60
C THR A 8 12.03 -35.13 2.04
N LYS A 9 12.07 -36.22 2.80
CA LYS A 9 10.97 -37.14 3.09
C LYS A 9 9.83 -36.54 3.96
N ASN A 10 9.73 -35.21 4.06
CA ASN A 10 8.97 -34.50 5.10
C ASN A 10 8.19 -33.27 4.60
N MET A 11 7.98 -33.11 3.28
CA MET A 11 7.15 -32.01 2.78
C MET A 11 5.69 -32.45 2.68
N MET A 12 4.81 -31.75 3.39
CA MET A 12 3.37 -32.00 3.36
C MET A 12 2.71 -31.06 2.33
N PRO A 13 1.64 -31.50 1.64
CA PRO A 13 0.82 -30.60 0.84
C PRO A 13 0.35 -29.40 1.67
N GLY A 14 0.38 -28.20 1.08
CA GLY A 14 0.01 -26.94 1.74
C GLY A 14 1.17 -26.15 2.34
N MET A 15 2.41 -26.64 2.28
CA MET A 15 3.58 -25.81 2.58
C MET A 15 3.75 -24.70 1.53
N VAL A 16 4.04 -23.49 2.00
CA VAL A 16 4.34 -22.32 1.16
C VAL A 16 5.83 -22.03 1.23
N MET A 17 6.46 -21.83 0.08
CA MET A 17 7.88 -21.56 -0.09
C MET A 17 8.03 -20.45 -1.12
N GLY A 18 8.96 -19.53 -0.88
CA GLY A 18 9.37 -18.59 -1.91
C GLY A 18 10.35 -19.21 -2.90
N TRP A 19 10.11 -19.00 -4.19
CA TRP A 19 10.91 -19.44 -5.32
C TRP A 19 11.51 -18.25 -6.08
N PRO A 20 12.84 -18.05 -6.05
CA PRO A 20 13.46 -16.81 -6.55
C PRO A 20 13.54 -16.70 -8.09
N TRP A 21 13.09 -17.70 -8.83
CA TRP A 21 13.21 -17.77 -10.30
C TRP A 21 11.83 -17.71 -10.99
N GLY A 22 11.83 -17.86 -12.32
CA GLY A 22 10.61 -17.80 -13.13
C GLY A 22 9.62 -18.94 -12.81
N ILE A 23 8.33 -18.68 -13.05
CA ILE A 23 7.21 -19.61 -12.82
C ILE A 23 7.42 -20.93 -13.60
N ASP A 24 8.01 -20.86 -14.79
CA ASP A 24 8.33 -21.99 -15.66
C ASP A 24 9.42 -22.92 -15.10
N THR A 25 10.18 -22.46 -14.11
CA THR A 25 11.24 -23.24 -13.45
C THR A 25 10.82 -23.86 -12.12
N ILE A 26 9.56 -23.64 -11.70
CA ILE A 26 9.02 -24.22 -10.47
C ILE A 26 9.17 -25.76 -10.54
N PRO A 27 9.79 -26.42 -9.55
CA PRO A 27 10.02 -27.85 -9.60
C PRO A 27 8.72 -28.66 -9.62
N SER A 28 8.73 -29.79 -10.33
CA SER A 28 7.60 -30.74 -10.32
C SER A 28 7.21 -31.12 -8.89
N GLY A 29 5.91 -31.12 -8.61
CA GLY A 29 5.35 -31.37 -7.28
C GLY A 29 5.07 -30.09 -6.48
N TRP A 30 5.43 -28.93 -7.02
CA TRP A 30 5.03 -27.61 -6.55
C TRP A 30 4.09 -26.95 -7.55
N HIS A 31 3.35 -25.95 -7.08
CA HIS A 31 2.43 -25.15 -7.87
C HIS A 31 2.50 -23.71 -7.38
N LEU A 32 2.34 -22.74 -8.29
CA LEU A 32 2.28 -21.33 -7.91
C LEU A 32 1.08 -21.09 -7.00
N CYS A 33 1.23 -20.29 -5.94
CA CYS A 33 0.11 -19.90 -5.08
C CYS A 33 -0.72 -18.81 -5.79
N ASP A 34 -1.55 -19.22 -6.75
CA ASP A 34 -2.31 -18.34 -7.66
C ASP A 34 -3.84 -18.53 -7.56
N GLY A 35 -4.31 -19.24 -6.53
CA GLY A 35 -5.73 -19.53 -6.35
C GLY A 35 -6.23 -20.74 -7.16
N THR A 36 -5.39 -21.31 -8.03
CA THR A 36 -5.73 -22.51 -8.80
C THR A 36 -5.24 -23.77 -8.10
N MET A 37 -5.76 -24.92 -8.50
CA MET A 37 -5.37 -26.24 -7.96
C MET A 37 -5.50 -26.36 -6.43
N GLY A 38 -6.38 -25.56 -5.82
CA GLY A 38 -6.60 -25.54 -4.37
C GLY A 38 -5.55 -24.78 -3.56
N THR A 39 -4.65 -24.04 -4.21
CA THR A 39 -3.71 -23.14 -3.53
C THR A 39 -4.40 -21.83 -3.12
N PRO A 40 -3.94 -21.14 -2.06
CA PRO A 40 -4.26 -19.73 -1.85
C PRO A 40 -3.69 -18.86 -2.99
N ASP A 41 -4.25 -17.67 -3.22
CA ASP A 41 -3.65 -16.67 -4.10
C ASP A 41 -2.81 -15.68 -3.27
N TYR A 42 -1.49 -15.73 -3.43
CA TYR A 42 -0.54 -14.85 -2.73
C TYR A 42 0.20 -13.90 -3.67
N ARG A 43 -0.25 -13.77 -4.92
CA ARG A 43 0.36 -12.84 -5.87
C ARG A 43 0.09 -11.40 -5.46
N ASN A 44 1.08 -10.53 -5.61
CA ASN A 44 1.01 -9.10 -5.26
C ASN A 44 0.67 -8.84 -3.78
N CYS A 45 1.05 -9.74 -2.88
CA CYS A 45 0.83 -9.60 -1.46
C CYS A 45 2.15 -9.66 -0.67
N PHE A 46 2.22 -8.92 0.43
CA PHE A 46 3.19 -9.17 1.48
C PHE A 46 2.56 -10.09 2.53
N LEU A 47 3.24 -11.19 2.86
CA LEU A 47 2.74 -12.15 3.83
C LEU A 47 2.88 -11.61 5.26
N VAL A 48 1.79 -11.66 6.02
CA VAL A 48 1.74 -11.32 7.45
C VAL A 48 1.44 -12.58 8.27
N GLY A 49 2.06 -12.71 9.44
CA GLY A 49 1.83 -13.84 10.34
C GLY A 49 0.43 -13.77 10.96
N ALA A 50 -0.33 -14.85 10.83
CA ALA A 50 -1.64 -15.01 11.49
C ALA A 50 -1.49 -15.51 12.94
N GLY A 51 -2.51 -15.30 13.77
CA GLY A 51 -2.63 -15.94 15.09
C GLY A 51 -3.12 -15.06 16.24
N ASP A 52 -3.11 -13.74 16.08
CA ASP A 52 -3.67 -12.78 17.06
C ASP A 52 -4.55 -11.76 16.34
N THR A 53 -3.93 -10.76 15.70
CA THR A 53 -4.64 -9.70 14.97
C THR A 53 -5.24 -10.18 13.64
N TYR A 54 -4.60 -11.14 12.98
CA TYR A 54 -4.99 -11.62 11.66
C TYR A 54 -5.41 -13.09 11.73
N ASN A 55 -6.52 -13.42 11.07
CA ASN A 55 -6.92 -14.79 10.78
C ASN A 55 -6.23 -15.30 9.51
N PRO A 56 -6.02 -16.62 9.37
CA PRO A 56 -5.54 -17.19 8.12
C PRO A 56 -6.45 -16.82 6.94
N GLY A 57 -5.87 -16.19 5.92
CA GLY A 57 -6.58 -15.75 4.72
C GLY A 57 -7.08 -14.30 4.77
N ASP A 58 -6.93 -13.59 5.89
CA ASP A 58 -7.19 -12.15 5.92
C ASP A 58 -6.28 -11.44 4.91
N ALA A 59 -6.86 -10.49 4.16
CA ALA A 59 -6.17 -9.69 3.16
C ALA A 59 -6.45 -8.20 3.39
N GLY A 60 -5.49 -7.35 3.02
CA GLY A 60 -5.61 -5.91 3.17
C GLY A 60 -4.37 -5.18 2.63
N GLY A 61 -4.32 -3.88 2.88
CA GLY A 61 -3.30 -3.00 2.31
C GLY A 61 -3.72 -2.43 0.95
N GLN A 62 -2.93 -1.47 0.48
CA GLN A 62 -3.10 -0.80 -0.81
C GLN A 62 -1.73 -0.44 -1.36
N ASP A 63 -1.58 -0.55 -2.69
CA ASP A 63 -0.36 -0.15 -3.41
C ASP A 63 -0.14 1.37 -3.37
N SER A 64 -1.22 2.14 -3.29
CA SER A 64 -1.19 3.61 -3.25
C SER A 64 -2.13 4.13 -2.18
N GLN A 65 -1.78 5.26 -1.57
CA GLN A 65 -2.58 5.93 -0.55
C GLN A 65 -2.88 7.38 -0.90
N VAL A 66 -4.05 7.85 -0.46
CA VAL A 66 -4.50 9.24 -0.51
C VAL A 66 -4.82 9.64 0.92
N HIS A 67 -4.30 10.78 1.37
CA HIS A 67 -4.56 11.29 2.71
C HIS A 67 -5.55 12.43 2.66
N ASN A 68 -6.55 12.39 3.53
CA ASN A 68 -7.41 13.54 3.78
C ASN A 68 -6.69 14.51 4.71
N PHE A 69 -6.81 15.81 4.45
CA PHE A 69 -6.30 16.84 5.35
C PHE A 69 -7.36 17.90 5.64
N THR A 70 -7.20 18.52 6.80
CA THR A 70 -7.89 19.76 7.18
C THR A 70 -6.85 20.67 7.81
N THR A 71 -6.74 21.91 7.36
CA THR A 71 -5.79 22.88 7.91
C THR A 71 -6.41 23.64 9.07
N ASP A 72 -5.56 24.12 9.98
CA ASP A 72 -5.97 25.16 10.92
C ASP A 72 -6.29 26.45 10.16
N GLY A 73 -7.35 27.14 10.61
CA GLY A 73 -7.70 28.44 10.07
C GLY A 73 -6.61 29.45 10.38
N HIS A 74 -6.19 30.23 9.38
CA HIS A 74 -5.24 31.33 9.56
C HIS A 74 -5.69 32.56 8.77
N LYS A 75 -5.11 33.72 9.13
CA LYS A 75 -5.43 35.01 8.52
C LYS A 75 -4.21 35.55 7.79
N HIS A 76 -4.42 36.12 6.62
CA HIS A 76 -3.39 36.89 5.92
C HIS A 76 -3.50 38.36 6.31
N ASN A 77 -2.36 39.03 6.46
CA ASN A 77 -2.32 40.48 6.61
C ASN A 77 -2.30 41.14 5.24
N THR A 78 -3.31 41.94 4.92
CA THR A 78 -3.29 42.77 3.72
C THR A 78 -2.61 44.09 4.05
N ILE A 79 -1.47 44.36 3.40
CA ILE A 79 -0.72 45.60 3.60
C ILE A 79 -1.41 46.70 2.78
N SER A 80 -1.71 47.83 3.40
CA SER A 80 -2.39 48.97 2.75
C SER A 80 -1.62 49.44 1.50
N GLY A 81 -2.29 49.51 0.35
CA GLY A 81 -1.65 49.90 -0.91
C GLY A 81 -2.55 50.14 -2.14
N MET A 82 -3.88 50.07 -2.01
CA MET A 82 -4.81 50.43 -3.10
C MET A 82 -5.99 51.24 -2.54
N ASP A 83 -6.47 52.20 -3.34
CA ASP A 83 -7.59 53.10 -3.01
C ASP A 83 -8.80 52.31 -2.52
N VAL A 84 -9.20 52.55 -1.26
CA VAL A 84 -10.49 52.11 -0.72
C VAL A 84 -11.50 53.18 -1.09
N GLY A 85 -12.58 52.82 -1.80
CA GLY A 85 -13.56 53.77 -2.28
C GLY A 85 -14.29 54.49 -1.13
N PRO A 86 -14.81 55.72 -1.34
CA PRO A 86 -15.62 56.40 -0.33
C PRO A 86 -16.86 55.56 0.04
N GLY A 87 -16.94 55.14 1.30
CA GLY A 87 -18.06 54.34 1.83
C GLY A 87 -17.75 52.85 2.03
N ASP A 88 -16.59 52.37 1.57
CA ASP A 88 -16.14 50.99 1.78
C ASP A 88 -15.50 50.82 3.17
N THR A 89 -15.77 49.68 3.81
CA THR A 89 -15.10 49.27 5.05
C THR A 89 -13.84 48.46 4.75
N TRP A 90 -12.74 48.75 5.44
CA TRP A 90 -11.50 48.00 5.31
C TRP A 90 -11.26 47.10 6.53
N GLU A 91 -11.00 45.82 6.27
CA GLU A 91 -10.54 44.86 7.28
C GLU A 91 -9.10 44.43 6.92
N PRO A 92 -8.12 44.55 7.84
CA PRO A 92 -6.73 44.18 7.57
C PRO A 92 -6.55 42.69 7.28
N TRP A 93 -7.53 41.87 7.67
CA TRP A 93 -7.42 40.42 7.72
C TRP A 93 -8.42 39.74 6.79
N THR A 94 -7.99 38.65 6.16
CA THR A 94 -8.89 37.73 5.47
C THR A 94 -9.79 36.97 6.45
N THR A 95 -10.86 36.34 5.96
CA THR A 95 -11.69 35.43 6.76
C THR A 95 -10.89 34.20 7.21
N THR A 96 -11.25 33.64 8.37
CA THR A 96 -10.65 32.41 8.89
C THR A 96 -11.37 31.22 8.25
N GLU A 97 -10.92 30.81 7.06
CA GLU A 97 -11.42 29.59 6.43
C GLU A 97 -10.47 28.42 6.72
N THR A 98 -11.03 27.26 7.06
CA THR A 98 -10.28 26.00 7.10
C THR A 98 -10.29 25.42 5.69
N ASP A 99 -9.12 25.09 5.15
CA ASP A 99 -9.04 24.34 3.90
C ASP A 99 -9.09 22.84 4.20
N SER A 100 -9.76 22.08 3.33
CA SER A 100 -9.83 20.63 3.45
C SER A 100 -9.80 20.00 2.07
N GLY A 101 -9.18 18.85 1.97
CA GLY A 101 -9.04 18.17 0.70
C GLY A 101 -8.29 16.87 0.82
N THR A 102 -7.77 16.42 -0.31
CA THR A 102 -7.02 15.18 -0.42
C THR A 102 -5.66 15.44 -1.05
N THR A 103 -4.65 14.67 -0.65
CA THR A 103 -3.39 14.62 -1.39
C THR A 103 -3.59 13.91 -2.73
N ASP A 104 -2.64 14.09 -3.64
CA ASP A 104 -2.54 13.18 -4.78
C ASP A 104 -2.17 11.75 -4.30
N PRO A 105 -2.53 10.70 -5.06
CA PRO A 105 -2.12 9.33 -4.74
C PRO A 105 -0.60 9.18 -4.75
N ALA A 106 -0.06 8.53 -3.74
CA ALA A 106 1.35 8.18 -3.67
C ALA A 106 1.55 6.68 -3.40
N ASP A 107 2.59 6.09 -4.02
CA ASP A 107 3.00 4.70 -3.81
C ASP A 107 3.32 4.45 -2.33
N ASN A 108 2.75 3.38 -1.78
CA ASN A 108 2.89 2.97 -0.39
C ASN A 108 3.70 1.67 -0.25
N ARG A 109 4.26 1.13 -1.35
CA ARG A 109 5.03 -0.11 -1.31
C ARG A 109 6.45 0.16 -0.79
N PRO A 110 6.94 -0.61 0.21
CA PRO A 110 8.35 -0.56 0.60
C PRO A 110 9.23 -1.11 -0.54
N GLN A 111 10.55 -0.94 -0.45
CA GLN A 111 11.46 -1.64 -1.38
C GLN A 111 11.25 -3.15 -1.27
N TYR A 112 11.03 -3.83 -2.40
CA TYR A 112 10.75 -5.26 -2.43
C TYR A 112 11.50 -6.00 -3.53
N LYS A 113 11.59 -7.32 -3.37
CA LYS A 113 12.03 -8.27 -4.39
C LYS A 113 10.97 -9.34 -4.51
N ALA A 114 10.37 -9.44 -5.69
CA ALA A 114 9.35 -10.44 -5.95
C ALA A 114 9.96 -11.83 -6.12
N MET A 115 9.23 -12.84 -5.69
CA MET A 115 9.53 -14.26 -5.89
C MET A 115 8.22 -15.00 -6.18
N CYS A 116 8.32 -16.15 -6.85
CA CYS A 116 7.18 -17.02 -7.09
C CYS A 116 6.83 -17.85 -5.86
#